data_AF-A0A2N7R7B2-F1
#
_entry.id   AF-A0A2N7R7B2-F1
#
_cell.length_a   1.000
_cell.length_b   1.000
_cell.length_c   1.000
_cell.angle_alpha   90.00
_cell.angle_beta   90.00
_cell.angle_gamma   90.00
#
_symmetry.space_group_name_H-M   'P 1'
#
loop_
_entity.id
_entity.type
_entity.pdbx_description
1 polymer ?
#
loop_
_entity_poly.entity_id
_entity_poly.type
_entity_poly.pdbx_seq_one_letter_code
_entity_poly.pdbx_strand_id
1 'polypeptide(L)'
;MHQLSELEQAYFQLRHGYGQPDRCVDWAVERLRLDQEGDDLDIVLLASARGADEALPLVEAIIERYGSTQWLSEQFLAGKYLVELRDAYLAGRESVQSLDVILTRLYPALAYPDWLVMLSRNCEYATDVPEFVQPFEREFAYIAGLWAGADSVAEFEQRYSRATSNGHDVG
;
A
#
# COMPACT_ATOMS: atom_id res chain seq x y z
N MET A 1 16.91 -5.02 -8.15
CA MET A 1 16.41 -4.73 -6.78
C MET A 1 15.11 -3.92 -6.81
N HIS A 2 15.04 -2.73 -7.45
CA HIS A 2 13.79 -1.93 -7.51
C HIS A 2 12.56 -2.64 -8.10
N GLN A 3 12.75 -3.63 -8.96
CA GLN A 3 11.62 -4.33 -9.57
C GLN A 3 10.93 -5.31 -8.61
N LEU A 4 11.61 -5.94 -7.64
CA LEU A 4 10.92 -6.89 -6.76
C LEU A 4 10.00 -6.19 -5.74
N SER A 5 10.38 -5.00 -5.30
CA SER A 5 9.51 -4.18 -4.44
C SER A 5 8.20 -3.77 -5.11
N GLU A 6 8.19 -3.60 -6.44
CA GLU A 6 6.95 -3.35 -7.19
C GLU A 6 6.03 -4.57 -7.15
N LEU A 7 6.61 -5.78 -7.24
CA LEU A 7 5.88 -7.03 -7.13
C LEU A 7 5.35 -7.26 -5.71
N GLU A 8 6.16 -7.00 -4.68
CA GLU A 8 5.73 -7.06 -3.27
C GLU A 8 4.59 -6.07 -2.99
N GLN A 9 4.63 -4.88 -3.58
CA GLN A 9 3.57 -3.87 -3.47
C GLN A 9 2.27 -4.33 -4.16
N ALA A 10 2.37 -4.88 -5.37
CA ALA A 10 1.23 -5.41 -6.10
C ALA A 10 0.62 -6.63 -5.38
N TYR A 11 1.47 -7.51 -4.85
CA TYR A 11 1.08 -8.65 -4.02
C TYR A 11 0.32 -8.21 -2.78
N PHE A 12 0.84 -7.22 -2.05
CA PHE A 12 0.18 -6.67 -0.86
C PHE A 12 -1.24 -6.18 -1.19
N GLN A 13 -1.39 -5.38 -2.25
CA GLN A 13 -2.71 -4.89 -2.66
C GLN A 13 -3.64 -6.03 -3.07
N LEU A 14 -3.15 -7.00 -3.83
CA LEU A 14 -3.95 -8.15 -4.27
C LEU A 14 -4.41 -9.00 -3.08
N ARG A 15 -3.50 -9.32 -2.16
CA ARG A 15 -3.75 -10.16 -0.98
C ARG A 15 -4.81 -9.57 -0.05
N HIS A 16 -4.84 -8.24 0.08
CA HIS A 16 -5.83 -7.54 0.89
C HIS A 16 -7.09 -7.13 0.11
N GLY A 17 -7.21 -7.51 -1.17
CA GLY A 17 -8.39 -7.23 -2.00
C GLY A 17 -8.51 -5.77 -2.44
N TYR A 18 -7.39 -5.04 -2.44
CA TYR A 18 -7.30 -3.64 -2.88
C TYR A 18 -6.88 -3.50 -4.35
N GLY A 19 -6.24 -4.53 -4.90
CA GLY A 19 -5.70 -4.53 -6.27
C GLY A 19 -6.32 -5.61 -7.16
N GLN A 20 -6.04 -5.48 -8.46
CA GLN A 20 -6.31 -6.51 -9.47
C GLN A 20 -5.02 -7.27 -9.78
N PRO A 21 -5.10 -8.54 -10.23
CA PRO A 21 -3.92 -9.34 -10.56
C PRO A 21 -3.09 -8.71 -11.68
N ASP A 22 -3.69 -7.85 -12.51
CA ASP A 22 -3.06 -7.20 -13.66
C ASP A 22 -1.70 -6.55 -13.33
N ARG A 23 -1.53 -5.91 -12.16
CA ARG A 23 -0.21 -5.34 -11.78
C ARG A 23 0.88 -6.40 -11.61
N CYS A 24 0.55 -7.57 -11.06
CA CYS A 24 1.50 -8.68 -10.95
C CYS A 24 1.76 -9.33 -12.31
N VAL A 25 0.73 -9.43 -13.15
CA VAL A 25 0.82 -9.95 -14.53
C VAL A 25 1.72 -9.05 -15.38
N ASP A 26 1.49 -7.73 -15.37
CA ASP A 26 2.27 -6.74 -16.12
C ASP A 26 3.74 -6.78 -15.70
N TRP A 27 4.02 -6.94 -14.41
CA TRP A 27 5.38 -7.13 -13.92
C TRP A 27 6.04 -8.37 -14.56
N ALA A 28 5.35 -9.51 -14.57
CA ALA A 28 5.88 -10.74 -15.15
C ALA A 28 6.08 -10.63 -16.68
N VAL A 29 5.13 -10.02 -17.39
CA VAL A 29 5.23 -9.76 -18.83
C VAL A 29 6.46 -8.90 -19.14
N GLU A 30 6.70 -7.85 -18.36
CA GLU A 30 7.86 -6.99 -18.55
C GLU A 30 9.17 -7.73 -18.27
N ARG A 31 9.22 -8.60 -17.25
CA ARG A 31 10.40 -9.44 -16.98
C ARG A 31 10.73 -10.38 -18.13
N LEU A 32 9.72 -11.04 -18.71
CA LEU A 32 9.90 -11.89 -19.88
C LEU A 32 10.34 -11.09 -21.10
N ARG A 33 9.77 -9.90 -21.31
CA ARG A 33 10.12 -9.01 -22.43
C ARG A 33 11.60 -8.58 -22.39
N LEU A 34 12.15 -8.39 -21.19
CA LEU A 34 13.53 -7.96 -21.00
C LEU A 34 14.55 -9.11 -21.02
N ASP A 35 14.09 -10.37 -21.15
CA ASP A 35 14.93 -11.59 -21.13
C ASP A 35 15.84 -11.68 -19.88
N GLN A 36 15.38 -11.13 -18.76
CA GLN A 36 16.21 -10.97 -17.55
C GLN A 36 16.24 -12.23 -16.66
N GLU A 37 15.26 -13.13 -16.79
CA GLU A 37 15.09 -14.27 -15.87
C GLU A 37 14.83 -15.62 -16.58
N GLY A 38 15.00 -15.68 -17.91
CA GLY A 38 14.97 -16.92 -18.71
C GLY A 38 13.61 -17.65 -18.69
N ASP A 39 13.67 -18.99 -18.62
CA ASP A 39 12.51 -19.92 -18.61
C ASP A 39 11.93 -20.14 -17.19
N ASP A 40 11.94 -19.12 -16.32
CA ASP A 40 11.30 -19.29 -15.01
C ASP A 40 9.80 -19.55 -15.19
N LEU A 41 9.40 -20.79 -14.90
CA LEU A 41 8.04 -21.25 -15.09
C LEU A 41 7.04 -20.44 -14.29
N ASP A 42 7.38 -19.99 -13.08
CA ASP A 42 6.43 -19.24 -12.25
C ASP A 42 6.20 -17.83 -12.82
N ILE A 43 7.23 -17.22 -13.41
CA ILE A 43 7.09 -15.93 -14.11
C ILE A 43 6.25 -16.10 -15.37
N VAL A 44 6.48 -17.17 -16.14
CA VAL A 44 5.66 -17.49 -17.33
C VAL A 44 4.21 -17.73 -16.96
N LEU A 45 3.95 -18.50 -15.89
CA LEU A 45 2.60 -18.76 -15.41
C LEU A 45 1.95 -17.49 -14.89
N LEU A 46 2.69 -16.64 -14.17
CA LEU A 46 2.16 -15.38 -13.64
C LEU A 46 1.75 -14.42 -14.77
N ALA A 47 2.52 -14.35 -15.85
CA ALA A 47 2.17 -13.57 -17.04
C ALA A 47 0.87 -14.04 -17.72
N SER A 48 0.40 -15.26 -17.41
CA SER A 48 -0.84 -15.83 -17.96
C SER A 48 -2.01 -15.87 -16.97
N ALA A 49 -1.78 -15.51 -15.70
CA ALA A 49 -2.76 -15.60 -14.64
C ALA A 49 -4.01 -14.74 -14.94
N ARG A 50 -5.18 -15.26 -14.56
CA ARG A 50 -6.49 -14.61 -14.81
C ARG A 50 -7.19 -14.12 -13.56
N GLY A 51 -6.70 -14.49 -12.38
CA GLY A 51 -7.33 -14.17 -11.11
C GLY A 51 -6.35 -14.16 -9.96
N ALA A 52 -6.82 -13.63 -8.82
CA ALA A 52 -6.04 -13.56 -7.59
C ALA A 52 -5.58 -14.95 -7.11
N ASP A 53 -6.46 -15.96 -7.19
CA ASP A 53 -6.18 -17.32 -6.74
C ASP A 53 -5.02 -17.99 -7.51
N GLU A 54 -4.84 -17.63 -8.77
CA GLU A 54 -3.71 -18.09 -9.59
C GLU A 54 -2.46 -17.24 -9.34
N ALA A 55 -2.62 -15.91 -9.28
CA ALA A 55 -1.50 -14.99 -9.17
C ALA A 55 -0.80 -15.03 -7.80
N LEU A 56 -1.55 -15.08 -6.69
CA LEU A 56 -1.00 -15.02 -5.33
C LEU A 56 0.09 -16.07 -5.05
N PRO A 57 -0.15 -17.39 -5.24
CA PRO A 57 0.87 -18.40 -4.96
C PRO A 57 2.10 -18.29 -5.87
N LEU A 58 1.93 -17.84 -7.11
CA LEU A 58 3.04 -17.63 -8.05
C LEU A 58 3.92 -16.46 -7.60
N VAL A 59 3.30 -15.35 -7.22
CA VAL A 59 4.01 -14.17 -6.73
C VAL A 59 4.77 -14.49 -5.44
N GLU A 60 4.17 -15.25 -4.52
CA GLU A 60 4.84 -15.71 -3.30
C GLU A 60 6.09 -16.54 -3.61
N ALA A 61 5.97 -17.54 -4.49
CA ALA A 61 7.10 -18.36 -4.91
C ALA A 61 8.22 -17.56 -5.60
N ILE A 62 7.86 -16.57 -6.43
CA ILE A 62 8.82 -15.68 -7.10
C ILE A 62 9.55 -14.80 -6.06
N ILE A 63 8.82 -14.18 -5.13
CA ILE A 63 9.44 -13.31 -4.12
C ILE A 63 10.34 -14.12 -3.19
N GLU A 64 9.95 -15.33 -2.79
CA GLU A 64 10.81 -16.22 -2.00
C GLU A 64 12.09 -16.63 -2.73
N ARG A 65 12.01 -16.84 -4.05
CA ARG A 65 13.15 -17.26 -4.88
C ARG A 65 14.13 -16.13 -5.16
N TYR A 66 13.61 -14.95 -5.51
CA TYR A 66 14.40 -13.82 -6.01
C TYR A 66 14.65 -12.74 -4.96
N GLY A 67 13.93 -12.77 -3.84
CA GLY A 67 14.11 -11.87 -2.72
C GLY A 67 15.40 -12.14 -1.96
N SER A 68 15.96 -11.09 -1.36
CA SER A 68 16.80 -11.27 -0.17
C SER A 68 15.97 -11.95 0.91
N THR A 69 16.61 -12.61 1.88
CA THR A 69 16.02 -13.49 2.92
C THR A 69 14.87 -12.89 3.76
N GLN A 70 14.42 -11.67 3.50
CA GLN A 70 13.38 -10.96 4.21
C GLN A 70 12.46 -10.19 3.26
N TRP A 71 11.16 -10.47 3.36
CA TRP A 71 10.07 -9.70 2.76
C TRP A 71 10.04 -8.26 3.31
N LEU A 72 9.56 -7.32 2.50
CA LEU A 72 9.22 -6.00 2.99
C LEU A 72 8.14 -6.08 4.08
N SER A 73 8.26 -5.21 5.09
CA SER A 73 7.27 -5.13 6.17
C SER A 73 5.90 -4.74 5.61
N GLU A 74 4.82 -5.38 6.08
CA GLU A 74 3.45 -5.00 5.71
C GLU A 74 3.15 -3.53 6.05
N GLN A 75 3.73 -2.98 7.13
CA GLN A 75 3.58 -1.55 7.44
C GLN A 75 4.24 -0.66 6.39
N PHE A 76 5.39 -1.07 5.85
CA PHE A 76 6.06 -0.32 4.78
C PHE A 76 5.25 -0.35 3.49
N LEU A 77 4.76 -1.53 3.09
CA LEU A 77 3.92 -1.71 1.89
C LEU A 77 2.60 -0.93 2.02
N ALA A 78 1.97 -0.97 3.19
CA ALA A 78 0.79 -0.16 3.50
C ALA A 78 1.07 1.35 3.44
N GLY A 79 2.21 1.78 3.96
CA GLY A 79 2.67 3.17 3.88
C GLY A 79 2.79 3.64 2.43
N LYS A 80 3.42 2.84 1.56
CA LYS A 80 3.50 3.13 0.12
C LYS A 80 2.14 3.10 -0.56
N TYR A 81 1.25 2.20 -0.15
CA TYR A 81 -0.11 2.16 -0.67
C TYR A 81 -0.91 3.42 -0.30
N LEU A 82 -0.71 3.99 0.90
CA LEU A 82 -1.33 5.26 1.29
C LEU A 82 -0.88 6.44 0.43
N VAL A 83 0.36 6.42 -0.06
CA VAL A 83 0.83 7.43 -1.02
C VAL A 83 0.03 7.32 -2.32
N GLU A 84 -0.13 6.11 -2.86
CA GLU A 84 -0.93 5.88 -4.07
C GLU A 84 -2.41 6.26 -3.87
N LEU A 85 -2.99 5.93 -2.71
CA LEU A 85 -4.36 6.31 -2.34
C LEU A 85 -4.53 7.83 -2.26
N ARG A 86 -3.52 8.54 -1.74
CA ARG A 86 -3.58 10.00 -1.68
C ARG A 86 -3.58 10.61 -3.07
N ASP A 87 -2.75 10.11 -3.97
CA ASP A 87 -2.72 10.58 -5.35
C ASP A 87 -4.04 10.26 -6.09
N ALA A 88 -4.64 9.10 -5.81
CA ALA A 88 -5.94 8.73 -6.33
C ALA A 88 -7.07 9.63 -5.77
N TYR A 89 -7.02 9.97 -4.49
CA TYR A 89 -7.95 10.91 -3.84
C TYR A 89 -7.86 12.30 -4.45
N LEU A 90 -6.65 12.85 -4.59
CA LEU A 90 -6.43 14.15 -5.23
C LEU A 90 -6.85 14.17 -6.71
N ALA A 91 -6.77 13.03 -7.39
CA ALA A 91 -7.26 12.87 -8.76
C ALA A 91 -8.77 12.61 -8.85
N GLY A 92 -9.50 12.54 -7.72
CA GLY A 92 -10.93 12.26 -7.67
C GLY A 92 -11.31 10.82 -8.00
N ARG A 93 -10.34 9.88 -8.02
CA ARG A 93 -10.58 8.44 -8.21
C ARG A 93 -10.99 7.75 -6.92
N GLU A 94 -10.53 8.29 -5.78
CA GLU A 94 -10.95 7.88 -4.45
C GLU A 94 -11.73 9.01 -3.77
N SER A 95 -12.65 8.62 -2.89
CA SER A 95 -13.50 9.51 -2.08
C SER A 95 -13.22 9.26 -0.60
N VAL A 96 -13.67 10.15 0.28
CA VAL A 96 -13.58 9.92 1.73
C VAL A 96 -14.28 8.61 2.13
N GLN A 97 -15.41 8.30 1.50
CA GLN A 97 -16.17 7.07 1.76
C GLN A 97 -15.42 5.81 1.34
N SER A 98 -14.79 5.81 0.16
CA SER A 98 -14.01 4.65 -0.29
C SER A 98 -12.72 4.49 0.51
N LEU A 99 -12.09 5.59 0.89
CA LEU A 99 -10.92 5.57 1.79
C LEU A 99 -11.27 5.06 3.18
N ASP A 100 -12.40 5.45 3.77
CA ASP A 100 -12.85 4.94 5.05
C ASP A 100 -12.99 3.39 5.05
N VAL A 101 -13.60 2.84 3.99
CA VAL A 101 -13.70 1.38 3.83
C VAL A 101 -12.33 0.70 3.77
N ILE A 102 -11.37 1.30 3.06
CA ILE A 102 -10.01 0.77 2.94
C ILE A 102 -9.27 0.87 4.27
N LEU A 103 -9.28 2.05 4.90
CA LEU A 103 -8.59 2.31 6.18
C LEU A 103 -9.15 1.45 7.31
N THR A 104 -10.48 1.28 7.38
CA THR A 104 -11.16 0.41 8.36
C THR A 104 -10.71 -1.05 8.24
N ARG A 105 -10.39 -1.53 7.02
CA ARG A 105 -9.84 -2.89 6.82
C ARG A 105 -8.34 -2.96 7.08
N LEU A 106 -7.60 -1.95 6.65
CA LEU A 106 -6.14 -1.89 6.73
C LEU A 106 -5.66 -1.78 8.18
N TYR A 107 -6.32 -0.97 9.00
CA TYR A 107 -5.91 -0.69 10.36
C TYR A 107 -5.77 -1.93 11.27
N PRO A 108 -6.77 -2.82 11.37
CA PRO A 108 -6.61 -4.08 12.12
C PRO A 108 -5.67 -5.07 11.43
N ALA A 109 -5.59 -5.09 10.10
CA ALA A 109 -4.69 -5.97 9.36
C ALA A 109 -3.21 -5.69 9.70
N LEU A 110 -2.87 -4.44 10.01
CA LEU A 110 -1.53 -4.01 10.43
C LEU A 110 -1.29 -4.08 11.95
N ALA A 111 -2.20 -4.71 12.71
CA ALA A 111 -2.15 -4.77 14.17
C ALA A 111 -2.19 -3.40 14.86
N TYR A 112 -3.00 -2.46 14.33
CA TYR A 112 -3.30 -1.16 14.93
C TYR A 112 -2.08 -0.25 15.14
N PRO A 113 -1.33 0.11 14.08
CA PRO A 113 -0.16 0.96 14.23
C PRO A 113 -0.54 2.39 14.65
N ASP A 114 0.21 2.94 15.61
CA ASP A 114 -0.02 4.27 16.19
C ASP A 114 -0.15 5.39 15.15
N TRP A 115 0.56 5.28 14.02
CA TRP A 115 0.58 6.29 12.97
C TRP A 115 -0.69 6.32 12.10
N LEU A 116 -1.52 5.26 12.15
CA LEU A 116 -2.75 5.15 11.35
C LEU A 116 -4.00 5.55 12.15
N VAL A 117 -3.89 5.65 13.48
CA VAL A 117 -5.01 5.94 14.40
C VAL A 117 -5.76 7.22 14.01
N MET A 118 -5.03 8.33 13.92
CA MET A 118 -5.64 9.64 13.68
C MET A 118 -6.20 9.74 12.27
N LEU A 119 -5.48 9.19 11.29
CA LEU A 119 -5.93 9.16 9.90
C LEU A 119 -7.24 8.39 9.75
N SER A 120 -7.31 7.17 10.30
CA SER A 120 -8.53 6.34 10.26
C SER A 120 -9.70 7.04 10.94
N ARG A 121 -9.50 7.55 12.17
CA ARG A 121 -10.55 8.27 12.92
C ARG A 121 -11.05 9.49 12.16
N ASN A 122 -10.15 10.33 11.66
CA ASN A 122 -10.55 11.54 10.95
C ASN A 122 -11.25 11.21 9.63
N CYS A 123 -10.82 10.16 8.93
CA CYS A 123 -11.48 9.71 7.71
C CYS A 123 -12.91 9.23 7.98
N GLU A 124 -13.10 8.40 9.03
CA GLU A 124 -14.40 7.91 9.46
C GLU A 124 -15.37 9.08 9.70
N TYR A 125 -14.98 10.04 10.55
CA TYR A 125 -15.82 11.21 10.82
C TYR A 125 -16.00 12.13 9.62
N ALA A 126 -15.02 12.25 8.73
CA ALA A 126 -15.17 13.08 7.53
C ALA A 126 -16.22 12.53 6.55
N THR A 127 -16.71 11.29 6.73
CA THR A 127 -17.80 10.73 5.92
C THR A 127 -19.14 11.43 6.15
N ASP A 128 -19.39 11.92 7.37
CA ASP A 128 -20.69 12.46 7.81
C ASP A 128 -20.60 13.75 8.66
N VAL A 129 -19.42 14.13 9.14
CA VAL A 129 -19.16 15.35 9.93
C VAL A 129 -18.25 16.32 9.14
N PRO A 130 -18.78 17.40 8.54
CA PRO A 130 -18.02 18.33 7.71
C PRO A 130 -16.78 18.94 8.39
N GLU A 131 -16.83 19.14 9.70
CA GLU A 131 -15.73 19.68 10.50
C GLU A 131 -14.47 18.81 10.47
N PHE A 132 -14.61 17.51 10.15
CA PHE A 132 -13.50 16.57 10.04
C PHE A 132 -12.84 16.52 8.66
N VAL A 133 -13.42 17.15 7.63
CA VAL A 133 -12.84 17.12 6.27
C VAL A 133 -11.43 17.72 6.26
N GLN A 134 -11.25 18.92 6.83
CA GLN A 134 -9.93 19.56 6.88
C GLN A 134 -8.94 18.82 7.83
N PRO A 135 -9.32 18.40 9.05
CA PRO A 135 -8.56 17.45 9.87
C PRO A 135 -8.06 16.22 9.12
N PHE A 136 -8.94 15.54 8.40
CA PHE A 136 -8.61 14.39 7.57
C PHE A 136 -7.61 14.74 6.47
N GLU A 137 -7.85 15.79 5.69
CA GLU A 137 -6.96 16.18 4.60
C GLU A 137 -5.55 16.54 5.10
N ARG A 138 -5.45 17.22 6.25
CA ARG A 138 -4.16 17.55 6.88
C ARG A 138 -3.42 16.31 7.33
N GLU A 139 -4.10 15.39 8.02
CA GLU A 139 -3.49 14.15 8.49
C GLU A 139 -3.09 13.24 7.34
N PHE A 140 -3.93 13.13 6.30
CA PHE A 140 -3.62 12.30 5.14
C PHE A 140 -2.41 12.85 4.38
N ALA A 141 -2.33 14.18 4.21
CA ALA A 141 -1.16 14.82 3.63
C ALA A 141 0.11 14.60 4.47
N TYR A 142 0.00 14.68 5.80
CA TYR A 142 1.12 14.47 6.71
C TYR A 142 1.66 13.04 6.62
N ILE A 143 0.81 12.03 6.83
CA ILE A 143 1.20 10.61 6.85
C ILE A 143 1.71 10.16 5.48
N ALA A 144 0.99 10.49 4.39
CA ALA A 144 1.44 10.13 3.05
C ALA A 144 2.76 10.85 2.68
N GLY A 145 2.93 12.11 3.10
CA GLY A 145 4.17 12.84 2.88
C GLY A 145 5.38 12.21 3.57
N LEU A 146 5.20 11.70 4.79
CA LEU A 146 6.25 10.96 5.49
C LEU A 146 6.60 9.65 4.78
N TRP A 147 5.60 8.86 4.39
CA TRP A 147 5.81 7.59 3.69
C TRP A 147 6.39 7.75 2.29
N ALA A 148 6.06 8.83 1.58
CA ALA A 148 6.62 9.12 0.27
C ALA A 148 8.15 9.26 0.32
N GLY A 149 8.69 9.84 1.39
CA GLY A 149 10.14 10.05 1.56
C GLY A 149 10.88 9.04 2.43
N ALA A 150 10.21 8.00 2.94
CA ALA A 150 10.82 6.98 3.80
C ALA A 150 11.10 5.69 3.00
N ASP A 151 12.29 5.11 3.15
CA ASP A 151 12.68 3.85 2.50
C ASP A 151 12.60 2.65 3.46
N SER A 152 12.17 2.87 4.70
CA SER A 152 11.87 1.82 5.67
C SER A 152 10.89 2.29 6.76
N VAL A 153 10.34 1.35 7.52
CA VAL A 153 9.52 1.65 8.71
C VAL A 153 10.32 2.47 9.73
N ALA A 154 11.58 2.13 9.96
CA ALA A 154 12.44 2.84 10.91
C ALA A 154 12.66 4.31 10.53
N GLU A 155 12.85 4.60 9.23
CA GLU A 155 12.96 5.97 8.75
C GLU A 155 11.67 6.77 8.90
N PHE A 156 10.53 6.12 8.65
CA PHE A 156 9.22 6.72 8.90
C PHE A 156 9.06 7.06 10.39
N GLU A 157 9.31 6.11 11.28
CA GLU A 157 9.16 6.25 12.73
C GLU A 157 10.05 7.37 13.30
N GLN A 158 11.25 7.58 12.74
CA GLN A 158 12.13 8.69 13.14
C GLN A 158 11.56 10.07 12.80
N ARG A 159 10.74 10.18 11.75
CA ARG A 159 10.15 11.44 11.28
C ARG A 159 8.72 11.64 11.79
N TYR A 160 8.03 10.56 12.11
CA TYR A 160 6.68 10.60 12.64
C TYR A 160 6.65 11.25 14.02
N SER A 161 5.72 12.19 14.18
CA SER A 161 5.50 12.93 15.41
C SER A 161 4.04 12.81 15.81
N ARG A 162 3.79 12.02 16.86
CA ARG A 162 2.46 11.88 17.45
C ARG A 162 1.88 13.24 17.91
N ALA A 163 2.73 14.16 18.35
CA ALA A 163 2.31 15.52 18.70
C ALA A 163 1.78 16.29 17.49
N THR A 164 2.40 16.10 16.31
CA THR A 164 1.93 16.72 15.06
C THR A 164 0.62 16.09 14.60
N SER A 165 0.52 14.76 14.59
CA SER A 165 -0.71 14.02 14.25
C SER A 165 -1.88 14.41 15.16
N ASN A 166 -1.67 14.49 16.48
CA ASN A 166 -2.68 14.97 17.42
C ASN A 166 -3.13 16.42 17.16
N GLY A 167 -2.25 17.26 16.58
CA GLY A 167 -2.59 18.63 16.18
C GLY A 167 -3.52 18.72 14.96
N HIS A 168 -3.78 17.59 14.29
CA HIS A 168 -4.71 17.51 13.17
C HIS A 168 -6.12 17.11 13.60
N ASP A 169 -6.42 16.98 14.88
CA ASP A 169 -7.79 16.78 15.39
C ASP A 169 -8.66 18.06 15.24
N VAL A 170 -9.96 17.91 15.47
CA VAL A 170 -10.85 19.04 15.74
C VAL A 170 -10.57 19.53 17.16
N GLY A 171 -10.21 20.80 17.29
CA GLY A 171 -9.89 21.46 18.58
C GLY A 171 -11.11 21.89 19.38
#